data_AF-A0A8E2B6Z5-F1
#
_entry.id   AF-A0A8E2B6Z5-F1
#
_cell.length_a   1.000
_cell.length_b   1.000
_cell.length_c   1.000
_cell.angle_alpha   90.00
_cell.angle_beta   90.00
_cell.angle_gamma   90.00
#
_symmetry.space_group_name_H-M   'P 1'
#
loop_
_entity.id
_entity.type
_entity.pdbx_description
1 polymer ?
#
loop_
_entity_poly.entity_id
_entity_poly.type
_entity_poly.pdbx_seq_one_letter_code
_entity_poly.pdbx_strand_id
1 'polypeptide(L)'
;MLYENDRYPQMCVDRRAAYRIGVLWLLAARSRHTVIHLPLRAGRTPAQPECTGRPLDLVLSQHTAQLRASHWPRLRAALGPARPHMVRIPADRRPVEWPYWRSRDRLYDRIHADTMFLTGSAGVFRHTAEYFFALAFGAPGSAPGEETPHHACSDLNWTTRVLVNTYCLHVLYRAHWLPRAGRVGGPD
;
A
#
# COMPACT_ATOMS: atom_id res chain seq x y z
N MET A 1 4.22 4.13 5.88
CA MET A 1 5.02 2.99 6.40
C MET A 1 4.16 1.75 6.38
N LEU A 2 4.76 0.56 6.27
CA LEU A 2 4.05 -0.73 6.40
C LEU A 2 4.81 -1.59 7.42
N TYR A 3 4.07 -2.23 8.32
CA TYR A 3 4.64 -3.08 9.36
C TYR A 3 3.86 -4.38 9.46
N GLU A 4 4.53 -5.45 9.82
CA GLU A 4 3.92 -6.66 10.34
C GLU A 4 3.87 -6.55 11.87
N ASN A 5 2.67 -6.49 12.44
CA ASN A 5 2.45 -6.55 13.88
C ASN A 5 1.89 -7.93 14.28
N ASP A 6 1.71 -8.16 15.59
CA ASP A 6 1.32 -9.46 16.15
C ASP A 6 -0.08 -9.95 15.72
N ARG A 7 -0.89 -9.10 15.07
CA ARG A 7 -2.25 -9.42 14.63
C ARG A 7 -2.39 -9.44 13.11
N TYR A 8 -1.84 -8.44 12.43
CA TYR A 8 -1.97 -8.24 10.99
C TYR A 8 -0.98 -7.17 10.45
N PRO A 9 -0.70 -7.16 9.15
CA PRO A 9 -0.03 -6.06 8.49
C PRO A 9 -0.79 -4.74 8.67
N GLN A 10 -0.06 -3.70 9.06
CA GLN A 10 -0.59 -2.37 9.25
C GLN A 10 0.18 -1.36 8.41
N MET A 11 -0.55 -0.60 7.59
CA MET A 11 0.00 0.46 6.76
C MET A 11 -0.44 1.81 7.30
N CYS A 12 0.52 2.66 7.66
CA CYS A 12 0.23 4.02 8.12
C CYS A 12 0.45 5.00 6.96
N VAL A 13 -0.53 5.89 6.72
CA VAL A 13 -0.57 6.82 5.58
C VAL A 13 -1.04 8.22 6.01
N ASP A 14 -0.46 9.28 5.44
CA ASP A 14 -1.11 10.60 5.40
C ASP A 14 -2.02 10.72 4.16
N ARG A 15 -2.70 11.85 4.02
CA ARG A 15 -3.56 12.16 2.87
C ARG A 15 -2.83 11.96 1.53
N ARG A 16 -1.60 12.45 1.41
CA ARG A 16 -0.83 12.42 0.16
C ARG A 16 -0.39 10.98 -0.15
N ALA A 17 0.02 10.23 0.85
CA ALA A 17 0.40 8.84 0.75
C ALA A 17 -0.80 7.97 0.38
N ALA A 18 -1.95 8.16 1.02
CA ALA A 18 -3.20 7.46 0.70
C ALA A 18 -3.58 7.67 -0.78
N TYR A 19 -3.62 8.92 -1.25
CA TYR A 19 -3.88 9.23 -2.65
C TYR A 19 -2.88 8.54 -3.60
N ARG A 20 -1.57 8.65 -3.31
CA ARG A 20 -0.52 8.04 -4.13
C ARG A 20 -0.63 6.52 -4.19
N ILE A 21 -0.94 5.88 -3.07
CA ILE A 21 -1.08 4.42 -2.99
C ILE A 21 -2.31 3.97 -3.77
N GLY A 22 -3.44 4.68 -3.66
CA GLY A 22 -4.62 4.42 -4.51
C GLY A 22 -4.29 4.53 -6.00
N VAL A 23 -3.52 5.54 -6.39
CA VAL A 23 -3.01 5.69 -7.77
C VAL A 23 -2.10 4.53 -8.19
N LEU A 24 -1.23 4.04 -7.30
CA LEU A 24 -0.37 2.89 -7.57
C LEU A 24 -1.16 1.59 -7.72
N TRP A 25 -2.27 1.43 -7.00
CA TRP A 25 -3.23 0.35 -7.23
C TRP A 25 -3.84 0.41 -8.64
N LEU A 26 -4.29 1.59 -9.08
CA LEU A 26 -4.79 1.79 -10.44
C LEU A 26 -3.68 1.53 -11.49
N LEU A 27 -2.43 1.87 -11.18
CA LEU A 27 -1.30 1.56 -12.05
C LEU A 27 -1.05 0.04 -12.13
N ALA A 28 -1.09 -0.67 -11.00
CA ALA A 28 -1.01 -2.13 -10.97
C ALA A 28 -2.13 -2.77 -11.81
N ALA A 29 -3.33 -2.16 -11.84
CA ALA A 29 -4.44 -2.61 -12.67
C ALA A 29 -4.28 -2.33 -14.17
N ARG A 30 -3.38 -1.42 -14.57
CA ARG A 30 -3.27 -0.94 -15.96
C ARG A 30 -2.75 -2.00 -16.93
N SER A 31 -1.79 -2.82 -16.51
CA SER A 31 -1.17 -3.84 -17.37
C SER A 31 -0.83 -5.09 -16.58
N ARG A 32 -1.06 -6.23 -17.23
CA ARG A 32 -0.76 -7.58 -16.73
C ARG A 32 0.73 -7.83 -16.45
N HIS A 33 1.61 -6.99 -16.97
CA HIS A 33 3.07 -7.05 -16.77
C HIS A 33 3.58 -6.04 -15.74
N THR A 34 2.70 -5.29 -15.10
CA THR A 34 3.09 -4.26 -14.13
C THR A 34 3.49 -4.91 -12.81
N VAL A 35 4.70 -4.60 -12.35
CA VAL A 35 5.17 -4.89 -10.99
C VAL A 35 5.59 -3.58 -10.35
N ILE A 36 5.04 -3.27 -9.19
CA ILE A 36 5.34 -2.05 -8.44
C ILE A 36 6.01 -2.45 -7.14
N HIS A 37 7.23 -1.98 -6.90
CA HIS A 37 7.92 -2.10 -5.62
C HIS A 37 7.92 -0.75 -4.91
N LEU A 38 7.46 -0.74 -3.66
CA LEU A 38 7.48 0.41 -2.77
C LEU A 38 8.46 0.13 -1.63
N PRO A 39 9.64 0.79 -1.61
CA PRO A 39 10.64 0.60 -0.57
C PRO A 39 10.24 1.36 0.72
N LEU A 40 9.19 0.88 1.39
CA LEU A 40 8.55 1.58 2.50
C LEU A 40 9.37 1.53 3.80
N ARG A 41 10.32 0.60 3.94
CA ARG A 41 11.13 0.47 5.17
C ARG A 41 11.97 1.72 5.50
N ALA A 42 12.36 2.50 4.49
CA ALA A 42 13.16 3.72 4.67
C ALA A 42 12.30 5.00 4.72
N GLY A 43 11.00 4.86 4.91
CA GLY A 43 10.02 5.95 4.97
C GLY A 43 10.09 6.75 6.28
N ARG A 44 9.32 7.84 6.33
CA ARG A 44 9.10 8.62 7.55
C ARG A 44 8.27 7.82 8.54
N THR A 45 8.49 8.00 9.84
CA THR A 45 7.72 7.37 10.90
C THR A 45 6.56 8.27 11.34
N PRO A 46 5.36 7.75 11.61
CA PRO A 46 4.27 8.55 12.19
C PRO A 46 4.66 9.03 13.60
N ALA A 47 4.15 10.18 14.03
CA ALA A 47 4.50 10.77 15.32
C ALA A 47 3.93 10.00 16.53
N GLN A 48 2.84 9.25 16.35
CA GLN A 48 2.22 8.44 17.40
C GLN A 48 2.52 6.94 17.18
N PRO A 49 2.84 6.19 18.25
CA PRO A 49 3.50 4.88 18.15
C PRO A 49 2.59 3.68 17.87
N GLU A 50 1.34 3.84 17.44
CA GLU A 50 0.46 2.69 17.16
C GLU A 50 0.92 1.80 15.98
N CYS A 51 1.94 2.21 15.22
CA CYS A 51 2.51 1.46 14.11
C CYS A 51 3.83 0.81 14.53
N THR A 52 3.80 -0.11 15.51
CA THR A 52 4.94 -0.95 15.90
C THR A 52 4.97 -2.26 15.11
N GLY A 53 6.16 -2.81 14.91
CA GLY A 53 6.35 -4.12 14.29
C GLY A 53 7.53 -4.17 13.33
N ARG A 54 7.65 -5.28 12.60
CA ARG A 54 8.70 -5.46 11.59
C ARG A 54 8.37 -4.61 10.36
N PRO A 55 9.19 -3.63 9.97
CA PRO A 55 8.90 -2.81 8.80
C PRO A 55 9.01 -3.64 7.52
N LEU A 56 8.05 -3.47 6.61
CA LEU A 56 7.99 -4.19 5.35
C LEU A 56 8.08 -3.23 4.14
N ASP A 57 8.63 -3.74 3.04
CA ASP A 57 8.36 -3.19 1.72
C ASP A 57 7.01 -3.72 1.19
N LEU A 58 6.51 -3.12 0.13
CA LEU A 58 5.30 -3.59 -0.56
C LEU A 58 5.58 -3.87 -2.04
N VAL A 59 5.09 -4.99 -2.54
CA VAL A 59 5.09 -5.35 -3.96
C VAL A 59 3.68 -5.59 -4.44
N LEU A 60 3.28 -4.91 -5.51
CA LEU A 60 2.01 -5.11 -6.21
C LEU A 60 2.29 -5.76 -7.56
N SER A 61 1.55 -6.82 -7.88
CA SER A 61 1.66 -7.48 -9.18
C SER A 61 0.34 -8.09 -9.61
N GLN A 62 0.09 -8.12 -10.92
CA GLN A 62 -0.99 -8.97 -11.43
C GLN A 62 -0.58 -10.44 -11.40
N HIS A 63 -1.53 -11.34 -11.19
CA HIS A 63 -1.30 -12.80 -11.15
C HIS A 63 -0.64 -13.33 -12.45
N THR A 64 -0.93 -12.70 -13.58
CA THR A 64 -0.35 -12.97 -14.90
C THR A 64 1.15 -12.66 -15.00
N ALA A 65 1.69 -11.79 -14.13
CA ALA A 65 3.13 -11.54 -14.07
C ALA A 65 3.91 -12.71 -13.47
N GLN A 66 3.23 -13.67 -12.81
CA GLN A 66 3.80 -14.88 -12.20
C GLN A 66 5.00 -14.62 -11.28
N LEU A 67 5.04 -13.44 -10.64
CA LEU A 67 6.12 -13.09 -9.72
C LEU A 67 6.08 -14.00 -8.49
N ARG A 68 7.14 -14.80 -8.32
CA ARG A 68 7.30 -15.67 -7.15
C ARG A 68 8.00 -14.90 -6.03
N ALA A 69 7.39 -14.84 -4.86
CA ALA A 69 7.97 -14.18 -3.68
C ALA A 69 9.36 -14.72 -3.33
N SER A 70 9.62 -16.02 -3.52
CA SER A 70 10.93 -16.65 -3.27
C SER A 70 12.07 -16.14 -4.16
N HIS A 71 11.76 -15.59 -5.35
CA HIS A 71 12.77 -14.99 -6.23
C HIS A 71 13.09 -13.53 -5.86
N TRP A 72 12.32 -12.96 -4.93
CA TRP A 72 12.41 -11.55 -4.61
C TRP A 72 13.79 -11.09 -4.11
N PRO A 73 14.50 -11.81 -3.22
CA PRO A 73 15.83 -11.37 -2.79
C PRO A 73 16.78 -11.17 -3.97
N ARG A 74 16.77 -12.11 -4.92
CA ARG A 74 17.57 -12.05 -6.15
C ARG A 74 17.12 -10.91 -7.07
N LEU A 75 15.81 -10.76 -7.29
CA LEU A 75 15.27 -9.69 -8.14
C LEU A 75 15.60 -8.31 -7.57
N ARG A 76 15.38 -8.12 -6.27
CA ARG A 76 15.65 -6.87 -5.55
C ARG A 76 17.14 -6.52 -5.59
N ALA A 77 18.02 -7.51 -5.41
CA ALA A 77 19.47 -7.29 -5.51
C ALA A 77 19.94 -6.91 -6.92
N ALA A 78 19.21 -7.34 -7.95
CA ALA A 78 19.48 -7.00 -9.34
C ALA A 78 18.87 -5.67 -9.80
N LEU A 79 18.10 -4.97 -8.95
CA LEU A 79 17.55 -3.66 -9.29
C LEU A 79 18.71 -2.65 -9.39
N GLY A 80 18.89 -2.10 -10.59
CA GLY A 80 19.82 -1.00 -10.83
C GLY A 80 19.30 0.34 -10.30
N PRO A 81 20.06 1.43 -10.54
CA PRO A 81 19.65 2.78 -10.19
C PRO A 81 18.27 3.13 -10.74
N ALA A 82 17.42 3.72 -9.91
CA ALA A 82 16.09 4.15 -10.31
C ALA A 82 16.19 5.25 -11.39
N ARG A 83 15.38 5.13 -12.45
CA ARG A 83 15.22 6.17 -13.47
C ARG A 83 13.87 6.85 -13.28
N PRO A 84 13.81 8.19 -13.17
CA PRO A 84 12.54 8.90 -13.13
C PRO A 84 11.71 8.57 -14.37
N HIS A 85 10.45 8.25 -14.17
CA HIS A 85 9.51 7.98 -15.26
C HIS A 85 8.17 8.62 -14.96
N MET A 86 7.57 9.23 -15.99
CA MET A 86 6.22 9.79 -15.91
C MET A 86 5.22 8.79 -16.46
N VAL A 87 4.17 8.52 -15.69
CA VAL A 87 3.09 7.62 -16.11
C VAL A 87 1.77 8.38 -16.13
N ARG A 88 1.02 8.25 -17.21
CA ARG A 88 -0.37 8.74 -17.27
C ARG A 88 -1.28 7.78 -16.51
N ILE A 89 -1.85 8.27 -15.42
CA ILE A 89 -2.91 7.58 -14.70
C ILE A 89 -4.20 7.74 -15.50
N PRO A 90 -5.00 6.67 -15.71
CA PRO A 90 -6.31 6.79 -16.33
C PRO A 90 -7.17 7.82 -15.56
N ALA A 91 -7.83 8.72 -16.30
CA ALA A 91 -8.78 9.68 -15.69
C ALA A 91 -10.04 8.97 -15.18
N ASP A 92 -10.35 7.83 -15.80
CA ASP A 92 -11.32 6.85 -15.34
C ASP A 92 -10.89 6.28 -13.98
N ARG A 93 -11.48 6.85 -12.92
CA ARG A 93 -11.56 6.29 -11.57
C ARG A 93 -12.96 5.77 -11.29
N ARG A 94 -13.72 5.39 -12.34
CA ARG A 94 -15.11 5.00 -12.11
C ARG A 94 -15.10 3.77 -11.19
N PRO A 95 -15.88 3.79 -10.10
CA PRO A 95 -16.05 2.61 -9.28
C PRO A 95 -16.50 1.47 -10.20
N VAL A 96 -15.68 0.42 -10.28
CA VAL A 96 -16.12 -0.81 -10.93
C VAL A 96 -17.13 -1.43 -9.99
N GLU A 97 -18.36 -1.65 -10.45
CA GLU A 97 -19.33 -2.45 -9.70
C GLU A 97 -18.69 -3.81 -9.40
N TRP A 98 -18.38 -4.00 -8.12
CA TRP A 98 -17.73 -5.20 -7.62
C TRP A 98 -18.72 -5.93 -6.73
N PRO A 99 -19.49 -6.90 -7.24
CA PRO A 99 -20.41 -7.67 -6.41
C PRO A 99 -19.58 -8.53 -5.45
N TYR A 100 -19.37 -8.04 -4.24
CA TYR A 100 -18.49 -8.64 -3.22
C TYR A 100 -18.86 -10.10 -2.91
N TRP A 101 -20.14 -10.48 -3.08
CA TRP A 101 -20.63 -11.84 -2.84
C TRP A 101 -20.40 -12.81 -4.00
N ARG A 102 -20.15 -12.33 -5.23
CA ARG A 102 -19.95 -13.17 -6.43
C ARG A 102 -18.51 -13.19 -6.93
N SER A 103 -17.67 -12.23 -6.55
CA SER A 103 -16.31 -12.18 -7.05
C SER A 103 -15.40 -13.22 -6.37
N ARG A 104 -14.81 -14.10 -7.18
CA ARG A 104 -13.69 -14.96 -6.78
C ARG A 104 -12.35 -14.26 -6.93
N ASP A 105 -12.32 -13.04 -7.46
CA ASP A 105 -11.09 -12.28 -7.64
C ASP A 105 -10.72 -11.58 -6.33
N ARG A 106 -9.50 -11.88 -5.85
CA ARG A 106 -8.99 -11.52 -4.53
C ARG A 106 -7.53 -11.12 -4.66
N LEU A 107 -7.03 -10.41 -3.66
CA LEU A 107 -5.61 -10.17 -3.47
C LEU A 107 -5.01 -11.34 -2.67
N TYR A 108 -4.18 -12.12 -3.34
CA TYR A 108 -3.31 -13.09 -2.69
C TYR A 108 -2.15 -12.35 -2.03
N ASP A 109 -2.18 -12.34 -0.71
CA ASP A 109 -1.19 -11.69 0.12
C ASP A 109 -0.14 -12.69 0.63
N ARG A 110 1.12 -12.28 0.69
CA ARG A 110 2.20 -13.10 1.26
C ARG A 110 3.30 -12.21 1.80
N ILE A 111 3.88 -12.56 2.94
CA ILE A 111 5.10 -11.92 3.44
C ILE A 111 6.30 -12.83 3.19
N HIS A 112 7.35 -12.27 2.59
CA HIS A 112 8.63 -12.95 2.38
C HIS A 112 9.77 -11.94 2.29
N ALA A 113 10.90 -12.22 2.96
CA ALA A 113 12.09 -11.36 2.96
C ALA A 113 11.78 -9.87 3.22
N ASP A 114 11.08 -9.61 4.34
CA ASP A 114 10.65 -8.28 4.80
C ASP A 114 9.85 -7.49 3.77
N THR A 115 9.09 -8.20 2.93
CA THR A 115 8.28 -7.62 1.85
C THR A 115 6.92 -8.29 1.82
N MET A 116 5.86 -7.47 1.85
CA MET A 116 4.50 -7.91 1.59
C MET A 116 4.24 -7.90 0.09
N PHE A 117 3.75 -9.01 -0.45
CA PHE A 117 3.30 -9.15 -1.82
C PHE A 117 1.78 -9.13 -1.85
N LEU A 118 1.20 -8.36 -2.75
CA LEU A 118 -0.22 -8.39 -3.07
C LEU A 118 -0.36 -8.73 -4.55
N THR A 119 -0.93 -9.90 -4.83
CA THR A 119 -1.12 -10.41 -6.18
C THR A 119 -2.60 -10.56 -6.50
N GLY A 120 -3.11 -9.89 -7.53
CA GLY A 120 -4.53 -9.93 -7.88
C GLY A 120 -4.79 -9.76 -9.37
N SER A 121 -6.06 -9.65 -9.78
CA SER A 121 -6.40 -9.16 -11.11
C SER A 121 -6.50 -7.64 -11.17
N ALA A 122 -6.62 -7.10 -12.37
CA ALA A 122 -6.91 -5.69 -12.58
C ALA A 122 -8.23 -5.23 -11.95
N GLY A 123 -9.21 -6.14 -11.78
CA GLY A 123 -10.50 -5.86 -11.15
C GLY A 123 -10.37 -5.56 -9.66
N VAL A 124 -9.81 -6.50 -8.89
CA VAL A 124 -9.61 -6.31 -7.45
C VAL A 124 -8.68 -5.13 -7.13
N PHE A 125 -7.65 -4.85 -7.95
CA PHE A 125 -6.83 -3.64 -7.79
C PHE A 125 -7.61 -2.35 -8.00
N ARG A 126 -8.50 -2.28 -9.02
CA ARG A 126 -9.37 -1.10 -9.19
C ARG A 126 -10.33 -0.93 -8.01
N HIS A 127 -11.00 -2.01 -7.61
CA HIS A 127 -11.93 -1.99 -6.49
C HIS A 127 -11.26 -1.55 -5.19
N THR A 128 -10.10 -2.14 -4.86
CA THR A 128 -9.41 -1.84 -3.61
C THR A 128 -8.68 -0.50 -3.60
N ALA A 129 -8.50 0.15 -4.75
CA ALA A 129 -8.01 1.53 -4.82
C ALA A 129 -8.96 2.51 -4.10
N GLU A 130 -10.27 2.23 -4.11
CA GLU A 130 -11.29 3.07 -3.49
C GLU A 130 -11.10 3.22 -1.98
N TYR A 131 -10.62 2.18 -1.28
CA TYR A 131 -10.33 2.27 0.16
C TYR A 131 -9.26 3.34 0.46
N PHE A 132 -8.24 3.45 -0.40
CA PHE A 132 -7.21 4.47 -0.25
C PHE A 132 -7.72 5.87 -0.63
N PHE A 133 -8.59 5.98 -1.63
CA PHE A 133 -9.20 7.27 -2.00
C PHE A 133 -10.19 7.75 -0.93
N ALA A 134 -10.98 6.85 -0.34
CA ALA A 134 -11.85 7.16 0.79
C ALA A 134 -11.04 7.75 1.96
N LEU A 135 -9.87 7.19 2.29
CA LEU A 135 -8.98 7.79 3.29
C LEU A 135 -8.39 9.13 2.84
N ALA A 136 -8.01 9.27 1.57
CA ALA A 136 -7.40 10.50 1.06
C ALA A 136 -8.37 11.69 1.00
N PHE A 137 -9.66 11.43 0.84
CA PHE A 137 -10.68 12.47 0.63
C PHE A 137 -11.72 12.57 1.75
N GLY A 138 -11.85 11.54 2.60
CA GLY A 138 -12.88 11.45 3.62
C GLY A 138 -12.36 11.22 5.05
N ALA A 139 -11.05 11.04 5.27
CA ALA A 139 -10.54 10.93 6.65
C ALA A 139 -10.65 12.28 7.39
N PRO A 140 -11.09 12.30 8.66
CA PRO A 140 -11.02 13.48 9.53
C PRO A 140 -9.57 14.02 9.61
N GLY A 141 -9.37 15.34 9.52
CA GLY A 141 -8.02 15.93 9.45
C GLY A 141 -7.39 15.92 8.05
N SER A 142 -8.11 15.45 7.02
CA SER A 142 -7.66 15.57 5.63
C SER A 142 -7.73 17.01 5.09
N ALA A 143 -8.51 17.89 5.72
CA ALA A 143 -8.49 19.33 5.49
C ALA A 143 -7.36 20.01 6.30
N PRO A 144 -6.65 21.01 5.75
CA PRO A 144 -5.63 21.76 6.50
C PRO A 144 -6.23 22.41 7.76
N GLY A 145 -5.67 22.12 8.94
CA GLY A 145 -6.05 22.75 10.22
C GLY A 145 -7.05 21.98 11.08
N GLU A 146 -7.58 20.84 10.60
CA GLU A 146 -8.35 19.93 11.45
C GLU A 146 -7.41 19.00 12.22
N GLU A 147 -7.25 19.21 13.53
CA GLU A 147 -6.87 18.13 14.41
C GLU A 147 -8.11 17.28 14.69
N THR A 148 -8.01 15.96 14.54
CA THR A 148 -9.10 15.09 14.99
C THR A 148 -8.59 13.93 15.83
N PRO A 149 -9.24 13.67 16.99
CA PRO A 149 -8.99 12.50 17.83
C PRO A 149 -9.62 11.21 17.28
N HIS A 150 -10.23 11.25 16.08
CA HIS A 150 -10.96 10.12 15.52
C HIS A 150 -10.06 9.19 14.71
N HIS A 151 -10.01 7.92 15.14
CA HIS A 151 -9.40 6.83 14.39
C HIS A 151 -10.03 6.73 13.00
N ALA A 152 -9.23 6.93 11.96
CA ALA A 152 -9.66 6.79 10.58
C ALA A 152 -8.83 5.70 9.90
N CYS A 153 -9.50 4.63 9.52
CA CYS A 153 -8.87 3.46 8.92
C CYS A 153 -9.69 2.89 7.77
N SER A 154 -9.05 2.03 7.00
CA SER A 154 -9.72 1.15 6.06
C SER A 154 -9.05 -0.21 6.09
N ASP A 155 -9.85 -1.26 6.10
CA ASP A 155 -9.36 -2.63 6.13
C ASP A 155 -9.57 -3.30 4.78
N LEU A 156 -8.49 -3.80 4.20
CA LEU A 156 -8.59 -4.84 3.18
C LEU A 156 -8.61 -6.17 3.94
N ASN A 157 -9.77 -6.78 4.09
CA ASN A 157 -9.93 -7.90 5.02
C ASN A 157 -10.47 -9.17 4.35
N TRP A 158 -10.31 -10.29 5.05
CA TRP A 158 -10.77 -11.60 4.59
C TRP A 158 -12.31 -11.74 4.68
N THR A 159 -12.98 -11.00 5.57
CA THR A 159 -14.45 -11.06 5.75
C THR A 159 -15.19 -10.46 4.56
N THR A 160 -14.64 -9.40 3.95
CA THR A 160 -15.05 -8.87 2.65
C THR A 160 -14.49 -9.66 1.47
N ARG A 161 -13.77 -10.77 1.75
CA ARG A 161 -13.12 -11.66 0.78
C ARG A 161 -12.13 -10.95 -0.14
N VAL A 162 -11.57 -9.82 0.28
CA VAL A 162 -10.55 -9.09 -0.48
C VAL A 162 -9.17 -9.74 -0.35
N LEU A 163 -8.78 -10.15 0.86
CA LEU A 163 -7.53 -10.88 1.11
C LEU A 163 -7.76 -12.39 1.19
N VAL A 164 -6.69 -13.16 0.98
CA VAL A 164 -6.74 -14.63 0.95
C VAL A 164 -6.09 -15.26 2.17
N ASN A 165 -4.90 -14.82 2.56
CA ASN A 165 -4.08 -15.51 3.56
C ASN A 165 -4.08 -14.79 4.91
N THR A 166 -3.91 -13.46 4.92
CA THR A 166 -3.89 -12.67 6.15
C THR A 166 -5.28 -12.18 6.51
N TYR A 167 -5.54 -12.03 7.82
CA TYR A 167 -6.80 -11.52 8.36
C TYR A 167 -7.16 -10.15 7.77
N CYS A 168 -6.25 -9.19 7.83
CA CYS A 168 -6.43 -7.92 7.13
C CYS A 168 -5.09 -7.26 6.79
N LEU A 169 -5.15 -6.30 5.87
CA LEU A 169 -4.20 -5.20 5.81
C LEU A 169 -4.94 -3.98 6.37
N HIS A 170 -4.57 -3.57 7.58
CA HIS A 170 -5.15 -2.41 8.25
C HIS A 170 -4.47 -1.13 7.76
N VAL A 171 -5.18 -0.27 7.05
CA VAL A 171 -4.65 1.00 6.55
C VAL A 171 -5.11 2.12 7.47
N LEU A 172 -4.17 2.72 8.18
CA LEU A 172 -4.40 3.68 9.24
C LEU A 172 -3.97 5.09 8.83
N TYR A 173 -4.90 6.03 8.90
CA TYR A 173 -4.60 7.43 8.61
C TYR A 173 -3.86 8.10 9.77
N ARG A 174 -2.85 8.90 9.42
CA ARG A 174 -2.08 9.75 10.34
C ARG A 174 -1.81 11.11 9.69
N ALA A 175 -2.27 12.18 10.32
CA ALA A 175 -1.97 13.55 9.89
C ALA A 175 -0.52 13.94 10.23
N HIS A 176 0.00 13.46 11.37
CA HIS A 176 1.29 13.89 11.91
C HIS A 176 2.38 12.83 11.74
N TRP A 177 3.50 13.26 11.16
CA TRP A 177 4.64 12.43 10.83
C TRP A 177 5.92 13.09 11.29
N LEU A 178 6.82 12.32 11.88
CA LEU A 178 8.13 12.82 12.25
C LEU A 178 8.88 13.30 11.00
N PRO A 179 9.76 14.30 11.14
CA PRO A 179 10.72 14.62 10.11
C PRO A 179 11.49 13.36 9.72
N ARG A 180 11.87 13.24 8.46
CA ARG A 180 12.82 12.18 8.08
C ARG A 180 14.11 12.50 8.84
N ALA A 181 14.65 11.52 9.58
CA ALA A 181 15.98 11.69 10.16
C ALA A 181 16.93 12.11 9.02
N GLY A 182 17.47 13.32 9.11
CA GLY A 182 18.49 13.76 8.17
C GLY A 182 19.67 12.81 8.27
N ARG A 183 20.36 12.55 7.16
CA ARG A 183 21.75 12.12 7.28
C ARG A 183 22.46 13.25 8.00
N VAL A 184 22.75 13.07 9.28
CA VAL A 184 23.69 13.93 9.99
C VAL A 184 24.98 13.90 9.18
N GLY A 185 25.44 15.07 8.76
CA GLY A 185 26.59 15.23 7.89
C GLY A 185 27.81 14.49 8.41
N GLY A 186 28.55 13.86 7.50
CA GLY A 186 29.96 13.58 7.75
C GLY A 186 30.72 14.91 7.88
N PRO A 187 31.84 14.92 8.61
CA PRO A 187 32.57 16.15 8.91
C PRO A 187 33.12 16.79 7.63
N ASP A 188 33.18 18.12 7.67
CA ASP A 188 33.78 19.02 6.67
C ASP A 188 35.25 18.68 6.39
#